data_AF-A0A2V8PBS2-F1
#
_entry.id   AF-A0A2V8PBS2-F1
#
_cell.length_a   1.000
_cell.length_b   1.000
_cell.length_c   1.000
_cell.angle_alpha   90.00
_cell.angle_beta   90.00
_cell.angle_gamma   90.00
#
_symmetry.space_group_name_H-M   'P 1'
#
loop_
_entity.id
_entity.type
_entity.pdbx_description
1 polymer ?
#
loop_
_entity_poly.entity_id
_entity_poly.type
_entity_poly.pdbx_seq_one_letter_code
_entity_poly.pdbx_strand_id
1 'polypeptide(L)'
;FRLQPAQFVDQLFANAGVTPSAIDRNAAMNEFGGATNTADIAARARALRRVAENSTLNIQEFNRAFVLMQYFGYLRRDPNSGPDTDYTGYDFWLTKL
;
A
#
# COMPACT_ATOMS: atom_id res chain seq x y z
N PHE A 1 1.40 -21.93 -13.80
CA PHE A 1 -0.02 -21.52 -13.88
C PHE A 1 -0.12 -20.05 -13.52
N ARG A 2 -0.83 -19.24 -14.32
CA ARG A 2 -1.09 -17.81 -14.01
C ARG A 2 -2.31 -17.70 -13.09
N LEU A 3 -2.30 -16.70 -12.21
CA LEU A 3 -3.37 -16.46 -11.22
C LEU A 3 -4.69 -16.05 -11.90
N GLN A 4 -5.80 -16.27 -11.18
CA GLN A 4 -7.09 -15.64 -11.50
C GLN A 4 -7.02 -14.14 -11.20
N PRO A 5 -7.74 -13.27 -11.94
CA PRO A 5 -7.73 -11.82 -11.69
C PRO A 5 -8.06 -11.43 -10.25
N ALA A 6 -9.07 -12.08 -9.66
CA ALA A 6 -9.43 -11.84 -8.26
C ALA A 6 -8.25 -12.11 -7.31
N GLN A 7 -7.59 -13.26 -7.45
CA GLN A 7 -6.44 -13.65 -6.63
C GLN A 7 -5.27 -12.67 -6.81
N PHE A 8 -5.02 -12.22 -8.04
CA PHE A 8 -3.97 -11.25 -8.32
C PHE A 8 -4.26 -9.89 -7.67
N VAL A 9 -5.49 -9.37 -7.81
CA VAL A 9 -5.90 -8.09 -7.21
C VAL A 9 -5.87 -8.17 -5.68
N ASP A 10 -6.35 -9.27 -5.10
CA ASP A 10 -6.33 -9.48 -3.65
C ASP A 10 -4.89 -9.50 -3.11
N GLN A 11 -3.97 -10.16 -3.82
CA GLN A 11 -2.55 -10.15 -3.47
C GLN A 11 -1.93 -8.76 -3.56
N LEU A 12 -2.31 -7.94 -4.55
CA LEU A 12 -1.82 -6.57 -4.63
C LEU A 12 -2.24 -5.73 -3.42
N PHE A 13 -3.52 -5.80 -3.04
CA PHE A 13 -4.03 -5.08 -1.87
C PHE A 13 -3.46 -5.62 -0.56
N ALA A 14 -3.30 -6.93 -0.43
CA ALA A 14 -2.64 -7.55 0.72
C ALA A 14 -1.18 -7.07 0.87
N ASN A 15 -0.42 -7.03 -0.23
CA ASN A 15 0.95 -6.51 -0.22
C ASN A 15 1.00 -5.01 0.09
N ALA A 16 -0.04 -4.26 -0.32
CA ALA A 16 -0.17 -2.84 0.02
C ALA A 16 -0.61 -2.59 1.47
N GLY A 17 -0.97 -3.63 2.24
CA GLY A 17 -1.52 -3.47 3.60
C GLY A 17 -2.85 -2.72 3.63
N VAL A 18 -3.60 -2.73 2.52
CA VAL A 18 -4.88 -2.04 2.39
C VAL A 18 -6.00 -3.05 2.30
N THR A 19 -7.04 -2.86 3.11
CA THR A 19 -8.33 -3.53 2.89
C THR A 19 -9.14 -2.66 1.93
N PRO A 20 -9.33 -3.07 0.66
CA PRO A 20 -9.99 -2.23 -0.32
C PRO A 20 -11.50 -2.17 -0.08
N SER A 21 -12.12 -1.08 -0.54
CA SER A 21 -13.57 -1.08 -0.72
C SER A 21 -13.96 -2.06 -1.84
N ALA A 22 -15.22 -2.50 -1.85
CA ALA A 22 -15.74 -3.34 -2.93
C ALA A 22 -15.63 -2.64 -4.30
N ILE A 23 -15.76 -1.31 -4.33
CA ILE A 23 -15.66 -0.50 -5.55
C ILE A 23 -14.22 -0.53 -6.10
N ASP A 24 -13.23 -0.25 -5.26
CA ASP A 24 -11.82 -0.22 -5.66
C ASP A 24 -11.33 -1.59 -6.12
N ARG A 25 -11.72 -2.63 -5.37
CA ARG A 25 -11.41 -4.01 -5.72
C ARG A 25 -12.00 -4.39 -7.08
N ASN A 26 -13.28 -4.09 -7.30
CA ASN A 26 -13.94 -4.39 -8.57
C ASN A 26 -13.35 -3.58 -9.73
N ALA A 27 -12.99 -2.31 -9.52
CA ALA A 27 -12.34 -1.50 -10.54
C ALA A 27 -11.00 -2.09 -10.99
N ALA A 28 -10.17 -2.56 -10.05
CA ALA A 28 -8.91 -3.25 -10.36
C ALA A 28 -9.12 -4.60 -11.05
N MET A 29 -10.16 -5.36 -10.68
CA MET A 29 -10.51 -6.61 -11.38
C MET A 29 -11.03 -6.38 -12.80
N ASN A 30 -11.80 -5.31 -13.02
CA ASN A 30 -12.39 -4.98 -14.31
C ASN A 30 -11.34 -4.63 -15.37
N GLU A 31 -10.09 -4.32 -14.98
CA GLU A 31 -8.97 -4.12 -15.91
C GLU A 31 -8.65 -5.36 -16.77
N PHE A 32 -9.06 -6.53 -16.31
CA PHE A 32 -8.91 -7.81 -17.01
C PHE A 32 -10.07 -8.13 -17.95
N GLY A 33 -11.12 -7.30 -18.01
CA GLY A 33 -12.20 -7.44 -19.01
C GLY A 33 -12.92 -8.79 -19.03
N GLY A 34 -13.00 -9.47 -17.89
CA GLY A 34 -13.60 -10.81 -17.79
C GLY A 34 -12.67 -11.97 -18.17
N ALA A 35 -11.37 -11.72 -18.39
CA ALA A 35 -10.39 -12.77 -18.60
C ALA A 35 -10.33 -13.76 -17.41
N THR A 36 -10.06 -15.03 -17.70
CA THR A 36 -9.96 -16.09 -16.69
C THR A 36 -8.55 -16.26 -16.12
N ASN A 37 -7.61 -15.39 -16.47
CA ASN A 37 -6.27 -15.38 -15.91
C ASN A 37 -5.59 -14.02 -16.14
N THR A 38 -4.45 -13.81 -15.50
CA THR A 38 -3.66 -12.57 -15.63
C THR A 38 -2.61 -12.65 -16.74
N ALA A 39 -2.95 -13.20 -17.91
CA ALA A 39 -2.00 -13.31 -19.00
C ALA A 39 -1.64 -11.98 -19.66
N ASP A 40 -2.61 -11.07 -19.69
CA ASP A 40 -2.46 -9.73 -20.23
C ASP A 40 -1.59 -8.88 -19.28
N ILE A 41 -0.40 -8.51 -19.75
CA ILE A 41 0.56 -7.69 -19.01
C ILE A 41 0.06 -6.25 -18.88
N ALA A 42 -0.63 -5.72 -19.89
CA ALA A 42 -1.18 -4.37 -19.84
C ALA A 42 -2.32 -4.27 -18.81
N ALA A 43 -3.19 -5.29 -18.74
CA ALA A 43 -4.21 -5.39 -17.70
C ALA A 43 -3.59 -5.44 -16.29
N ARG A 44 -2.51 -6.22 -16.09
CA ARG A 44 -1.78 -6.24 -14.82
C ARG A 44 -1.21 -4.88 -14.43
N ALA A 45 -0.64 -4.16 -15.38
CA ALA A 45 -0.07 -2.83 -15.13
C ALA A 45 -1.16 -1.82 -14.72
N ARG A 46 -2.32 -1.84 -15.39
CA ARG A 46 -3.45 -0.97 -15.02
C ARG A 46 -4.05 -1.35 -13.66
N ALA A 47 -4.20 -2.64 -13.36
CA ALA A 47 -4.65 -3.10 -12.05
C ALA A 47 -3.68 -2.68 -10.94
N LEU A 48 -2.37 -2.85 -11.15
CA LEU A 48 -1.33 -2.39 -10.22
C LEU A 48 -1.40 -0.88 -9.99
N ARG A 49 -1.55 -0.10 -11.06
CA ARG A 49 -1.67 1.36 -10.97
C ARG A 49 -2.87 1.77 -10.11
N ARG A 50 -4.04 1.13 -10.29
CA ARG A 50 -5.22 1.41 -9.46
C ARG A 50 -4.99 1.14 -7.98
N VAL A 51 -4.27 0.07 -7.65
CA VAL A 51 -3.90 -0.24 -6.25
C VAL A 51 -2.91 0.80 -5.71
N ALA A 52 -1.92 1.18 -6.50
CA ALA A 52 -0.91 2.17 -6.12
C ALA A 52 -1.49 3.58 -5.93
N GLU A 53 -2.52 3.94 -6.69
CA GLU A 53 -3.22 5.22 -6.61
C GLU A 53 -4.40 5.19 -5.61
N ASN A 54 -4.60 4.08 -4.88
CA ASN A 54 -5.69 3.98 -3.90
C ASN A 54 -5.50 5.00 -2.76
N SER A 55 -6.58 5.70 -2.40
CA SER A 55 -6.54 6.78 -1.41
C SER A 55 -6.13 6.29 -0.02
N THR A 56 -6.55 5.09 0.39
CA THR A 56 -6.15 4.51 1.68
C THR A 56 -4.64 4.25 1.72
N LEU A 57 -4.07 3.69 0.64
CA LEU A 57 -2.62 3.51 0.54
C LEU A 57 -1.90 4.87 0.59
N ASN A 58 -2.40 5.85 -0.15
CA ASN A 58 -1.81 7.19 -0.18
C ASN A 58 -1.76 7.84 1.21
N ILE A 59 -2.86 7.76 1.97
CA ILE A 59 -2.92 8.28 3.35
C ILE A 59 -1.95 7.53 4.26
N GLN A 60 -1.89 6.20 4.18
CA GLN A 60 -0.96 5.41 5.00
C GLN A 60 0.50 5.81 4.75
N GLU A 61 0.91 5.89 3.49
CA GLU A 61 2.28 6.26 3.13
C GLU A 61 2.59 7.72 3.45
N PHE A 62 1.63 8.62 3.26
CA PHE A 62 1.79 10.02 3.64
C PHE A 62 2.00 10.16 5.15
N ASN A 63 1.18 9.50 5.97
CA ASN A 63 1.32 9.54 7.43
C ASN A 63 2.67 8.96 7.87
N ARG A 64 3.08 7.83 7.29
CA ARG A 64 4.40 7.22 7.54
C ARG A 64 5.54 8.19 7.22
N ALA A 65 5.51 8.80 6.03
CA ALA A 65 6.53 9.73 5.57
C ALA A 65 6.54 11.04 6.39
N PHE A 66 5.35 11.53 6.79
CA PHE A 66 5.20 12.70 7.63
C PHE A 66 5.87 12.49 9.00
N VAL A 67 5.54 11.40 9.70
CA VAL A 67 6.18 11.09 11.00
C VAL A 67 7.70 10.93 10.83
N LEU A 68 8.15 10.26 9.77
CA LEU A 68 9.58 10.07 9.51
C LEU A 68 10.31 11.41 9.28
N MET A 69 9.69 12.33 8.54
CA MET A 69 10.23 13.68 8.33
C MET A 69 10.35 14.45 9.65
N GLN A 70 9.40 14.30 10.57
CA GLN A 70 9.50 14.90 11.91
C GLN A 70 10.64 14.30 12.74
N TYR A 71 10.87 12.99 12.65
CA TYR A 71 12.00 12.32 13.30
C TYR A 71 13.34 12.88 12.83
N PHE A 72 13.57 12.89 11.52
CA PHE A 72 14.85 13.36 10.97
C PHE A 72 15.02 14.88 11.09
N GLY A 73 13.98 15.64 10.77
CA GLY A 73 14.05 17.10 10.69
C GLY A 73 14.02 17.77 12.06
N TYR A 74 12.99 17.47 12.86
CA TYR A 74 12.76 18.13 14.13
C TYR A 74 13.51 17.46 15.27
N LEU A 75 13.36 16.14 15.42
CA LEU A 75 14.01 15.41 16.52
C LEU A 75 15.50 15.16 16.28
N ARG A 76 15.96 15.23 15.02
CA ARG A 76 17.33 14.85 14.60
C ARG A 76 17.66 13.40 14.99
N ARG A 77 16.66 12.53 14.94
CA ARG A 77 16.75 11.11 15.34
C ARG A 77 16.36 10.22 14.19
N ASP A 78 16.94 9.03 14.17
CA ASP A 78 16.52 7.93 13.31
C ASP A 78 15.65 6.98 14.14
N PRO A 79 14.40 6.69 13.71
CA PRO A 79 13.39 6.03 14.54
C PRO A 79 13.71 4.59 14.99
N ASN A 80 14.87 4.02 14.64
CA ASN A 80 15.32 2.73 15.14
C ASN A 80 16.85 2.64 15.31
N SER A 81 17.53 3.78 15.48
CA SER A 81 18.97 3.77 15.76
C SER A 81 19.40 4.81 16.78
N GLY A 82 20.62 4.64 17.30
CA GLY A 82 21.17 5.49 18.34
C GLY A 82 20.35 5.41 19.64
N PRO A 83 19.74 6.51 20.11
CA PRO A 83 18.92 6.51 21.32
C PRO A 83 17.56 5.81 21.17
N ASP A 84 17.07 5.59 19.94
CA ASP A 84 15.92 4.73 19.66
C ASP A 84 16.42 3.32 19.36
N THR A 85 16.03 2.33 20.17
CA THR A 85 16.44 0.93 19.96
C THR A 85 15.45 0.12 19.13
N ASP A 86 14.28 0.70 18.83
CA ASP A 86 13.21 0.13 18.04
C ASP A 86 12.26 1.23 17.52
N TYR A 87 11.25 0.83 16.73
CA TYR A 87 10.25 1.72 16.15
C TYR A 87 9.09 2.11 17.09
N THR A 88 9.12 1.75 18.38
CA THR A 88 7.96 1.94 19.26
C THR A 88 7.50 3.40 19.36
N GLY A 89 8.44 4.35 19.39
CA GLY A 89 8.13 5.77 19.37
C GLY A 89 7.53 6.23 18.04
N TYR A 90 8.06 5.73 16.93
CA TYR A 90 7.56 6.04 15.59
C TYR A 90 6.13 5.52 15.42
N ASP A 91 5.89 4.26 15.81
CA ASP A 91 4.58 3.63 15.76
C ASP A 91 3.59 4.34 16.70
N PHE A 92 4.03 4.76 17.88
CA PHE A 92 3.21 5.56 18.79
C PHE A 92 2.67 6.81 18.09
N TRP A 93 3.52 7.57 17.41
CA TRP A 93 3.08 8.78 16.68
C TRP A 93 2.25 8.45 15.45
N LEU A 94 2.58 7.38 14.72
CA LEU A 94 1.83 6.94 13.55
C LEU A 94 0.39 6.55 13.90
N THR A 95 0.16 5.92 15.07
CA THR A 95 -1.19 5.57 15.54
C THR A 95 -2.06 6.76 15.96
N LYS A 96 -1.51 7.99 15.98
CA LYS A 96 -2.27 9.22 16.30
C LYS A 96 -2.86 9.90 15.07
N LEU A 97 -2.56 9.42 13.87
CA LEU A 97 -3.00 9.94 12.57
C LEU A 97 -4.01 8.99 11.93
#